data_AF-A0A423P6S0-F1
#
_entry.id   AF-A0A423P6S0-F1
#
_cell.length_a   1.000
_cell.length_b   1.000
_cell.length_c   1.000
_cell.angle_alpha   90.00
_cell.angle_beta   90.00
_cell.angle_gamma   90.00
#
_symmetry.space_group_name_H-M   'P 1'
#
loop_
_entity.id
_entity.type
_entity.pdbx_description
1 polymer ?
#
loop_
_entity_poly.entity_id
_entity_poly.type
_entity_poly.pdbx_seq_one_letter_code
_entity_poly.pdbx_strand_id
1 'polypeptide(L)' 'MDLSPPLEIDSAAYAEFSVLWEMGSFDNQRLGQAFYNHFRLHRLNDQVLLQGLYEADGKKARAAINRIFHLN' A
#
# COMPACT_ATOMS: atom_id res chain seq x y z
N MET A 1 20.20 -2.52 9.40
CA MET A 1 18.98 -1.75 9.76
C MET A 1 18.80 -0.74 8.67
N ASP A 2 17.77 -0.90 7.85
CA ASP A 2 17.40 0.13 6.86
C ASP A 2 16.58 1.17 7.61
N LEU A 3 17.16 2.36 7.79
CA LEU A 3 16.62 3.47 8.60
C LEU A 3 15.90 4.49 7.71
N SER A 4 15.27 4.04 6.64
CA SER A 4 14.38 4.88 5.86
C SER A 4 13.13 5.18 6.71
N PRO A 5 12.80 6.45 6.99
CA PRO A 5 11.58 6.78 7.70
C PRO A 5 10.37 6.22 6.92
N PRO A 6 9.31 5.78 7.62
CA PRO A 6 8.10 5.31 6.94
C PRO A 6 7.61 6.37 5.95
N LEU A 7 7.17 5.92 4.77
CA LEU A 7 6.57 6.79 3.78
C LEU A 7 5.27 7.38 4.35
N GLU A 8 5.02 8.66 4.12
CA GLU A 8 3.78 9.25 4.58
C GLU A 8 2.65 9.02 3.58
N ILE A 9 1.46 8.77 4.11
CA ILE A 9 0.23 8.65 3.34
C ILE A 9 -0.91 9.37 4.06
N ASP A 10 -1.59 10.24 3.31
CA ASP A 10 -2.71 11.01 3.83
C ASP A 10 -3.80 10.07 4.38
N SER A 11 -4.18 10.29 5.64
CA SER A 11 -5.15 9.44 6.33
C SER A 11 -6.53 9.43 5.66
N ALA A 12 -6.95 10.53 5.02
CA ALA A 12 -8.21 10.58 4.28
C ALA A 12 -8.11 9.79 2.97
N ALA A 13 -7.00 9.89 2.25
CA ALA A 13 -6.75 9.08 1.04
C ALA A 13 -6.68 7.58 1.36
N TYR A 14 -6.07 7.20 2.49
CA TYR A 14 -6.09 5.81 2.96
C TYR A 14 -7.50 5.32 3.31
N ALA A 15 -8.31 6.17 3.94
CA ALA A 15 -9.71 5.85 4.23
C ALA A 15 -10.53 5.66 2.94
N GLU A 16 -10.35 6.53 1.94
CA GLU A 16 -10.99 6.40 0.62
C GLU A 16 -10.60 5.09 -0.05
N PHE A 17 -9.31 4.75 -0.09
CA PHE A 17 -8.83 3.47 -0.60
C PHE A 17 -9.48 2.29 0.12
N SER A 18 -9.58 2.36 1.46
CA SER A 18 -10.17 1.28 2.25
C SER A 18 -11.64 1.07 1.90
N VAL A 19 -12.41 2.14 1.69
CA VAL A 19 -13.81 2.05 1.25
C VAL A 19 -13.90 1.42 -0.14
N LEU A 20 -13.08 1.85 -1.10
CA LEU A 20 -13.03 1.27 -2.45
C LEU A 20 -12.66 -0.22 -2.43
N TRP A 21 -11.74 -0.61 -1.54
CA TRP A 21 -11.36 -2.01 -1.37
C TRP A 21 -12.51 -2.87 -0.85
N GLU A 22 -13.19 -2.44 0.21
CA GLU A 22 -14.32 -3.20 0.77
C GLU A 22 -15.53 -3.25 -0.18
N MET A 23 -15.67 -2.29 -1.10
CA MET A 23 -16.65 -2.32 -2.19
C MET A 23 -16.23 -3.22 -3.37
N GLY A 24 -15.03 -3.80 -3.35
CA GLY A 24 -14.53 -4.66 -4.42
C GLY A 24 -14.15 -3.91 -5.70
N SER A 25 -13.82 -2.62 -5.63
CA SER A 25 -13.52 -1.77 -6.80
C SER A 25 -12.21 -2.11 -7.53
N PHE A 26 -11.42 -3.07 -7.03
CA PHE A 26 -10.11 -3.43 -7.56
C PHE A 26 -10.10 -4.84 -8.15
N ASP A 27 -10.95 -5.07 -9.15
CA ASP A 27 -11.20 -6.35 -9.84
C ASP A 27 -9.99 -7.30 -9.91
N ASN A 28 -10.09 -8.43 -9.20
CA ASN A 28 -9.08 -9.51 -9.13
C ASN A 28 -7.67 -9.09 -8.70
N GLN A 29 -7.49 -7.90 -8.13
CA GLN A 29 -6.20 -7.48 -7.58
C GLN A 29 -6.05 -8.00 -6.15
N ARG A 30 -4.82 -8.42 -5.82
CA ARG A 30 -4.43 -8.60 -4.42
C ARG A 30 -4.44 -7.25 -3.72
N LEU A 31 -4.70 -7.23 -2.42
CA LEU A 31 -4.77 -5.98 -1.66
C LEU A 31 -3.49 -5.11 -1.83
N GLY A 32 -2.32 -5.73 -1.78
CA GLY A 32 -1.05 -5.01 -1.93
C GLY A 32 -0.84 -4.46 -3.34
N GLN A 33 -1.27 -5.19 -4.36
CA GLN A 33 -1.28 -4.73 -5.75
C GLN A 33 -2.23 -3.54 -5.95
N ALA A 34 -3.46 -3.64 -5.44
CA ALA A 34 -4.46 -2.57 -5.50
C ALA A 34 -3.93 -1.29 -4.85
N PHE A 35 -3.36 -1.40 -3.64
CA PHE A 35 -2.75 -0.28 -2.93
C PHE A 35 -1.60 0.33 -3.73
N TYR A 36 -0.68 -0.49 -4.22
CA TYR A 36 0.47 -0.04 -5.01
C TYR A 36 0.06 0.73 -6.27
N ASN A 37 -0.97 0.24 -6.97
CA ASN A 37 -1.49 0.88 -8.18
C ASN A 37 -2.25 2.17 -7.86
N HIS A 38 -3.13 2.14 -6.86
CA HIS A 38 -3.96 3.28 -6.46
C HIS A 38 -3.10 4.50 -6.06
N PHE A 39 -2.07 4.28 -5.24
CA PHE A 39 -1.15 5.33 -4.80
C PHE A 39 0.04 5.58 -5.76
N ARG A 40 0.04 4.93 -6.93
CA ARG A 40 1.07 5.09 -7.98
C ARG A 40 2.50 4.91 -7.45
N LEU A 41 2.69 3.90 -6.60
CA LEU A 41 3.95 3.67 -5.89
C LEU A 41 5.12 3.31 -6.82
N HIS A 42 4.85 2.93 -8.08
CA HIS A 42 5.86 2.78 -9.14
C HIS A 42 6.66 4.06 -9.43
N ARG A 43 6.21 5.23 -8.94
CA ARG A 43 6.91 6.52 -9.09
C ARG A 43 7.93 6.79 -7.99
N LEU A 44 7.98 5.97 -6.94
CA LEU A 44 8.91 6.12 -5.84
C LEU A 44 10.25 5.45 -6.16
N ASN A 45 11.33 5.88 -5.50
CA ASN A 45 12.67 5.38 -5.82
C ASN A 45 12.94 3.95 -5.30
N ASP A 46 12.43 3.61 -4.11
CA ASP A 46 12.69 2.30 -3.50
C ASP A 46 11.68 1.24 -3.96
N GLN A 47 11.89 0.74 -5.18
CA GLN A 47 11.03 -0.30 -5.75
C GLN A 47 11.25 -1.69 -5.12
N VAL A 48 12.38 -1.94 -4.45
CA VAL A 48 12.66 -3.25 -3.85
C VAL A 48 11.72 -3.50 -2.67
N LEU A 49 11.58 -2.50 -1.79
CA LEU A 49 10.62 -2.57 -0.68
C LEU A 49 9.18 -2.68 -1.18
N LEU A 50 8.84 -1.90 -2.21
CA LEU A 50 7.48 -1.81 -2.73
C LEU A 50 7.06 -3.03 -3.56
N GLN A 51 8.00 -3.77 -4.15
CA GLN A 51 7.73 -5.03 -4.82
C GLN A 51 7.14 -6.07 -3.86
N GLY A 52 7.68 -6.15 -2.63
CA GLY A 52 7.15 -7.04 -1.60
C GLY A 52 5.72 -6.70 -1.19
N LEU A 53 5.37 -5.41 -1.19
CA LEU A 53 3.98 -4.96 -0.99
C LEU A 53 3.09 -5.34 -2.19
N TYR A 54 3.54 -5.08 -3.42
CA TYR A 54 2.80 -5.39 -4.64
C TYR A 54 2.40 -6.87 -4.76
N GLU A 55 3.27 -7.77 -4.29
CA GLU A 55 3.03 -9.22 -4.31
C GLU A 55 2.14 -9.71 -3.15
N ALA A 56 2.03 -8.94 -2.07
CA ALA A 56 1.29 -9.34 -0.88
C ALA A 56 -0.23 -9.25 -1.07
N ASP A 57 -0.95 -10.08 -0.30
CA ASP A 57 -2.41 -10.07 -0.26
C ASP A 57 -2.96 -10.13 1.17
N GLY A 58 -4.23 -9.72 1.32
CA GLY A 58 -5.00 -9.79 2.56
C GLY A 58 -4.21 -9.32 3.78
N LYS A 59 -4.06 -10.20 4.78
CA LYS A 59 -3.36 -9.87 6.04
C LYS A 59 -1.89 -9.51 5.84
N LYS A 60 -1.20 -10.14 4.88
CA LYS A 60 0.22 -9.84 4.60
C LYS A 60 0.37 -8.43 4.01
N ALA A 61 -0.53 -8.05 3.10
CA ALA A 61 -0.55 -6.71 2.55
C ALA A 61 -0.84 -5.66 3.64
N ARG A 62 -1.85 -5.88 4.50
CA ARG A 62 -2.13 -4.96 5.63
C ARG A 62 -0.92 -4.78 6.56
N ALA A 63 -0.23 -5.87 6.89
CA ALA A 63 0.98 -5.81 7.71
C ALA A 63 2.12 -5.04 7.01
N ALA A 64 2.28 -5.22 5.69
CA ALA A 64 3.27 -4.48 4.91
C ALA A 64 2.94 -2.98 4.84
N ILE A 65 1.67 -2.62 4.60
CA ILE A 65 1.22 -1.21 4.57
C ILE A 65 1.51 -0.52 5.90
N ASN A 66 1.11 -1.11 7.03
CA ASN A 66 1.33 -0.54 8.36
C ASN A 66 2.82 -0.43 8.75
N ARG A 67 3.69 -1.21 8.10
CA ARG A 67 5.14 -1.18 8.33
C ARG A 67 5.82 -0.12 7.47
N ILE A 68 5.40 0.00 6.21
CA ILE A 68 6.05 0.85 5.20
C ILE A 68 5.53 2.29 5.31
N PHE A 69 4.24 2.45 5.62
CA PHE A 69 3.56 3.75 5.60
C PHE A 69 3.15 4.21 7.00
N HIS A 70 3.28 5.51 7.23
CA HIS A 70 2.70 6.21 8.37
C HIS A 70 1.53 7.06 7.90
N LEU A 71 0.39 6.95 8.59
CA LEU A 71 -0.79 7.77 8.32
C LEU A 71 -0.58 9.14 8.96
N ASN A 72 -0.57 10.19 8.14
CA ASN A 72 -0.46 11.59 8.59
C ASN A 72 -1.80 12.34 8.56
#